data_AF-A0A7J4KAI3-F1
#
_entry.id   AF-A0A7J4KAI3-F1
#
_cell.length_a   1.000
_cell.length_b   1.000
_cell.length_c   1.000
_cell.angle_alpha   90.00
_cell.angle_beta   90.00
_cell.angle_gamma   90.00
#
_symmetry.space_group_name_H-M   'P 1'
#
loop_
_entity.id
_entity.type
_entity.pdbx_description
1 polymer ?
#
loop_
_entity_poly.entity_id
_entity_poly.type
_entity_poly.pdbx_seq_one_letter_code
_entity_poly.pdbx_strand_id
1 'polypeptide(L)'
;MAHLDEFLGALHQGVWEVVVPRSAVTEPLGPEWQRSAINVPSPGTIASFRKGQYHVHETEQDYRVHMDRYDPEKNPFMHLVDDAPLVLMLYDTMDTLVISARDRKSVDYRERIADQNLTWKMRMLTGAGLLLVAVLLILFAIDYTVAFFSILLPSLVCGFGILLLAAGYRLHARREHARKDLVLGTLIILIGLLMFPLWPLFVVLLLVVFTLWFSASAWVSLRRAIREKSAVPQGIWLTMGMGAGSLALAILAFLYPWELLKVLISLLAIVTFLGAVLALLDGYGMRNAASLMEEARAQAP
;
A
#
# COMPACT_ATOMS: atom_id res chain seq x y z
N MET A 1 13.33 -7.95 38.55
CA MET A 1 12.68 -8.57 37.37
C MET A 1 12.09 -7.43 36.57
N ALA A 2 12.19 -7.45 35.25
CA ALA A 2 11.79 -6.34 34.38
C ALA A 2 10.69 -6.79 33.42
N HIS A 3 9.55 -6.08 33.48
CA HIS A 3 8.46 -6.23 32.51
C HIS A 3 8.67 -5.34 31.29
N LEU A 4 8.11 -5.74 30.14
CA LEU A 4 8.15 -4.95 28.91
C LEU A 4 7.58 -3.53 29.11
N ASP A 5 6.53 -3.40 29.92
CA ASP A 5 5.84 -2.13 30.19
C ASP A 5 6.77 -1.04 30.78
N GLU A 6 7.81 -1.44 31.51
CA GLU A 6 8.78 -0.54 32.15
C GLU A 6 9.63 0.23 31.12
N PHE A 7 9.75 -0.30 29.90
CA PHE A 7 10.54 0.29 28.82
C PHE A 7 9.71 1.21 27.91
N LEU A 8 8.39 1.27 28.08
CA LEU A 8 7.48 1.93 27.12
C LEU A 8 7.29 3.43 27.36
N GLY A 9 7.83 3.99 28.45
CA GLY A 9 7.63 5.39 28.81
C GLY A 9 8.03 6.40 27.73
N ALA A 10 9.01 6.04 26.88
CA ALA A 10 9.45 6.86 25.76
C ALA A 10 8.36 7.04 24.68
N LEU A 11 7.45 6.08 24.51
CA LEU A 11 6.35 6.16 23.53
C LEU A 11 5.39 7.32 23.85
N HIS A 12 5.18 7.62 25.13
CA HIS A 12 4.39 8.77 25.57
C HIS A 12 5.08 10.12 25.38
N GLN A 13 6.38 10.12 25.08
CA GLN A 13 7.17 11.32 24.83
C GLN A 13 7.33 11.62 23.33
N GLY A 14 6.61 10.88 22.47
CA GLY A 14 6.64 11.07 21.02
C GLY A 14 7.70 10.23 20.30
N VAL A 15 8.34 9.27 20.99
CA VAL A 15 9.13 8.23 20.32
C VAL A 15 8.17 7.30 19.60
N TRP A 16 8.41 7.07 18.30
CA TRP A 16 7.53 6.29 17.44
C TRP A 16 7.52 4.79 17.80
N GLU A 17 8.71 4.23 18.03
CA GLU A 17 8.89 2.81 18.34
C GLU A 17 10.03 2.66 19.37
N VAL A 18 9.84 1.76 20.34
CA VAL A 18 10.85 1.34 21.30
C VAL A 18 11.27 -0.09 20.99
N VAL A 19 12.57 -0.30 20.83
CA VAL A 19 13.17 -1.62 20.64
C VAL A 19 13.78 -2.08 21.96
N VAL A 20 13.25 -3.16 22.51
CA VAL A 20 13.68 -3.74 23.78
C VAL A 20 14.31 -5.11 23.52
N PRO A 21 15.59 -5.34 23.83
CA PRO A 21 16.21 -6.65 23.69
C PRO A 21 15.44 -7.71 24.49
N ARG A 22 15.22 -8.89 23.93
CA ARG A 22 14.50 -9.98 24.60
C ARG A 22 15.18 -10.38 25.92
N SER A 23 16.51 -10.28 25.98
CA SER A 23 17.30 -10.53 27.18
C SER A 23 17.05 -9.53 28.32
N ALA A 24 16.51 -8.35 28.01
CA ALA A 24 16.20 -7.32 29.01
C ALA A 24 14.82 -7.53 29.67
N VAL A 25 13.92 -8.29 29.01
CA VAL A 25 12.59 -8.61 29.54
C VAL A 25 12.66 -9.96 30.23
N THR A 26 12.71 -9.96 31.57
CA THR A 26 12.91 -11.19 32.35
C THR A 26 11.62 -11.89 32.72
N GLU A 27 10.48 -11.23 32.52
CA GLU A 27 9.15 -11.77 32.81
C GLU A 27 8.33 -12.00 31.54
N PRO A 28 7.45 -13.03 31.50
CA PRO A 28 6.54 -13.21 30.38
C PRO A 28 5.58 -12.03 30.24
N LEU A 29 5.05 -11.84 29.03
CA LEU A 29 4.00 -10.85 28.78
C LEU A 29 2.78 -11.16 29.66
N GLY A 30 2.26 -10.12 30.32
CA GLY A 30 1.07 -10.23 31.17
C GLY A 30 -0.20 -10.59 30.38
N PRO A 31 -1.26 -11.04 31.07
CA PRO A 31 -2.53 -11.47 30.43
C PRO A 31 -3.26 -10.35 29.68
N GLU A 32 -2.98 -9.09 30.01
CA GLU A 32 -3.42 -7.91 29.25
C GLU A 32 -2.86 -7.81 27.82
N TRP A 33 -1.75 -8.48 27.52
CA TRP A 33 -1.17 -8.54 26.17
C TRP A 33 -1.85 -9.64 25.38
N GLN A 34 -2.85 -9.25 24.60
CA GLN A 34 -3.63 -10.17 23.79
C GLN A 34 -2.93 -10.42 22.45
N ARG A 35 -2.84 -11.69 22.04
CA ARG A 35 -2.23 -12.05 20.76
C ARG A 35 -3.09 -11.52 19.59
N SER A 36 -2.50 -10.73 18.70
CA SER A 36 -3.16 -10.27 17.49
C SER A 36 -3.22 -11.39 16.44
N ALA A 37 -4.41 -11.67 15.91
CA ALA A 37 -4.60 -12.62 14.81
C ALA A 37 -4.13 -12.05 13.46
N ILE A 38 -4.12 -10.72 13.32
CA ILE A 38 -3.68 -10.01 12.12
C ILE A 38 -2.25 -9.52 12.39
N ASN A 39 -1.28 -10.25 11.85
CA ASN A 39 0.12 -9.83 11.79
C ASN A 39 0.25 -8.89 10.59
N VAL A 40 0.33 -7.57 10.81
CA VAL A 40 0.96 -6.71 9.79
C VAL A 40 2.44 -7.07 9.85
N PRO A 41 3.02 -7.63 8.78
CA PRO A 41 4.31 -8.28 8.88
C PRO A 41 5.40 -7.21 8.95
N SER A 42 5.99 -7.04 10.12
CA SER A 42 7.33 -6.49 10.27
C SER A 42 8.35 -7.61 10.06
N PRO A 43 9.49 -7.37 9.38
CA PRO A 43 10.48 -8.41 9.09
C PRO A 43 10.95 -9.13 10.36
N GLY A 44 10.92 -10.46 10.36
CA GLY A 44 11.39 -11.29 11.49
C GLY A 44 10.41 -11.46 12.65
N THR A 45 9.18 -10.95 12.54
CA THR A 45 8.15 -11.05 13.60
C THR A 45 7.56 -12.47 13.71
N ILE A 46 7.71 -13.07 14.89
CA ILE A 46 7.22 -14.41 15.24
C ILE A 46 5.79 -14.34 15.79
N ALA A 47 5.50 -13.31 16.58
CA ALA A 47 4.19 -13.07 17.17
C ALA A 47 3.94 -11.57 17.33
N SER A 48 2.67 -11.16 17.29
CA SER A 48 2.28 -9.80 17.66
C SER A 48 1.27 -9.84 18.78
N PHE A 49 1.38 -8.90 19.71
CA PHE A 49 0.46 -8.74 20.83
C PHE A 49 -0.02 -7.29 20.92
N ARG A 50 -1.16 -7.10 21.58
CA ARG A 50 -1.83 -5.83 21.75
C ARG A 50 -2.22 -5.61 23.20
N LYS A 51 -2.07 -4.37 23.65
CA LYS A 51 -2.50 -3.90 24.97
C LYS A 51 -3.04 -2.47 24.82
N GLY A 52 -4.33 -2.34 24.52
CA GLY A 52 -4.95 -1.04 24.24
C GLY A 52 -4.33 -0.36 23.02
N GLN A 53 -3.69 0.79 23.22
CA GLN A 53 -2.97 1.52 22.18
C GLN A 53 -1.59 0.93 21.85
N TYR A 54 -1.07 0.01 22.67
CA TYR A 54 0.25 -0.58 22.41
C TYR A 54 0.16 -1.77 21.48
N HIS A 55 1.07 -1.81 20.54
CA HIS A 55 1.26 -2.93 19.65
C HIS A 55 2.72 -3.37 19.71
N VAL A 56 2.92 -4.65 20.02
CA VAL A 56 4.24 -5.26 20.10
C VAL A 56 4.41 -6.30 19.01
N HIS A 57 5.55 -6.24 18.36
CA HIS A 57 6.07 -7.28 17.49
C HIS A 57 7.22 -8.00 18.21
N GLU A 58 7.05 -9.29 18.46
CA GLU A 58 8.08 -10.15 19.02
C GLU A 58 8.91 -10.74 17.88
N THR A 59 10.23 -10.50 17.91
CA THR A 59 11.21 -11.15 17.02
C THR A 59 12.05 -12.17 17.81
N GLU A 60 13.01 -12.82 17.15
CA GLU A 60 13.96 -13.71 17.85
C GLU A 60 14.81 -12.95 18.89
N GLN A 61 15.13 -11.69 18.62
CA GLN A 61 16.14 -10.93 19.36
C GLN A 61 15.57 -9.79 20.20
N ASP A 62 14.44 -9.23 19.79
CA ASP A 62 13.87 -8.01 20.36
C ASP A 62 12.33 -8.01 20.40
N TYR A 63 11.79 -7.16 21.28
CA TYR A 63 10.42 -6.69 21.24
C TYR A 63 10.41 -5.29 20.65
N ARG A 64 9.64 -5.08 19.59
CA ARG A 64 9.43 -3.76 18.98
C ARG A 64 8.05 -3.29 19.32
N VAL A 65 7.95 -2.20 20.08
CA VAL A 65 6.68 -1.70 20.57
C VAL A 65 6.43 -0.32 20.02
N HIS A 66 5.28 -0.12 19.38
CA HIS A 66 4.77 1.20 19.02
C HIS A 66 3.43 1.46 19.72
N MET A 67 3.06 2.74 19.76
CA MET A 67 1.80 3.19 20.34
C MET A 67 0.92 3.81 19.26
N ASP A 68 -0.19 3.13 18.96
CA ASP A 68 -1.25 3.62 18.10
C ASP A 68 -1.97 4.80 18.78
N ARG A 69 -2.40 5.78 17.99
CA ARG A 69 -3.13 6.93 18.52
C ARG A 69 -4.53 6.55 18.96
N TYR A 70 -5.17 5.62 18.26
CA TYR A 70 -6.49 5.11 18.59
C TYR A 70 -6.42 3.63 18.89
N ASP A 71 -6.97 3.25 20.04
CA ASP A 71 -7.21 1.85 20.37
C ASP A 71 -8.14 1.23 19.31
N PRO A 72 -7.69 0.24 18.52
CA PRO A 72 -8.47 -0.34 17.43
C PRO A 72 -9.72 -1.08 17.90
N GLU A 73 -9.78 -1.53 19.16
CA GLU A 73 -11.00 -2.15 19.72
C GLU A 73 -12.07 -1.10 20.02
N LYS A 74 -11.64 0.07 20.50
CA LYS A 74 -12.56 1.14 20.91
C LYS A 74 -12.93 2.07 19.77
N ASN A 75 -11.99 2.36 18.87
CA ASN A 75 -12.14 3.31 17.77
C ASN A 75 -11.55 2.76 16.45
N PRO A 76 -12.09 1.64 15.92
CA PRO A 76 -11.52 0.96 14.75
C PRO A 76 -11.46 1.84 13.50
N PHE A 77 -12.46 2.70 13.29
CA PHE A 77 -12.50 3.61 12.15
C PHE A 77 -11.42 4.70 12.22
N MET A 78 -11.20 5.27 13.41
CA MET A 78 -10.17 6.30 13.59
C MET A 78 -8.77 5.69 13.49
N HIS A 79 -8.56 4.48 14.02
CA HIS A 79 -7.32 3.74 13.85
C HIS A 79 -6.98 3.53 12.35
N LEU A 80 -7.96 3.10 11.53
CA LEU A 80 -7.73 2.90 10.09
C LEU A 80 -7.38 4.20 9.34
N VAL A 81 -7.96 5.33 9.77
CA VAL A 81 -7.77 6.63 9.09
C VAL A 81 -6.47 7.32 9.53
N ASP A 82 -6.15 7.27 10.83
CA ASP A 82 -5.08 8.09 11.42
C ASP A 82 -3.79 7.30 11.70
N ASP A 83 -3.89 6.00 12.03
CA ASP A 83 -2.73 5.18 12.43
C ASP A 83 -2.22 4.27 11.29
N ALA A 84 -3.05 4.02 10.28
CA ALA A 84 -2.67 3.28 9.07
C ALA A 84 -2.73 4.19 7.83
N PRO A 85 -1.74 5.07 7.59
CA PRO A 85 -1.66 5.77 6.32
C PRO A 85 -1.53 4.71 5.23
N LEU A 86 -2.59 4.52 4.44
CA LEU A 86 -2.72 3.46 3.45
C LEU A 86 -1.50 3.37 2.50
N VAL A 87 -0.82 4.50 2.29
CA VAL A 87 0.43 4.64 1.52
C VAL A 87 1.64 4.01 2.22
N LEU A 88 1.82 4.21 3.53
CA LEU A 88 2.91 3.58 4.31
C LEU A 88 2.66 2.09 4.45
N MET A 89 1.40 1.68 4.66
CA MET A 89 1.04 0.27 4.71
C MET A 89 1.28 -0.42 3.36
N LEU A 90 0.97 0.23 2.22
CA LEU A 90 1.30 -0.28 0.90
C LEU A 90 2.81 -0.36 0.67
N TYR A 91 3.58 0.65 1.12
CA TYR A 91 5.04 0.65 1.03
C TYR A 91 5.65 -0.48 1.87
N ASP A 92 5.30 -0.58 3.15
CA ASP A 92 5.81 -1.63 4.05
C ASP A 92 5.35 -3.01 3.63
N THR A 93 4.13 -3.16 3.11
CA THR A 93 3.65 -4.44 2.57
C THR A 93 4.43 -4.81 1.30
N MET A 94 4.72 -3.84 0.41
CA MET A 94 5.54 -4.07 -0.76
C MET A 94 6.98 -4.41 -0.38
N ASP A 95 7.58 -3.66 0.53
CA ASP A 95 8.94 -3.85 1.02
C ASP A 95 9.07 -5.19 1.74
N THR A 96 8.12 -5.52 2.61
CA THR A 96 8.10 -6.81 3.30
C THR A 96 7.83 -7.99 2.36
N LEU A 97 6.98 -7.84 1.33
CA LEU A 97 6.81 -8.86 0.30
C LEU A 97 8.09 -9.05 -0.52
N VAL A 98 8.83 -7.97 -0.81
CA VAL A 98 10.10 -7.99 -1.55
C VAL A 98 11.23 -8.58 -0.70
N ILE A 99 11.34 -8.19 0.57
CA ILE A 99 12.33 -8.67 1.53
C ILE A 99 12.03 -10.12 1.92
N SER A 100 10.78 -10.47 2.22
CA SER A 100 10.39 -11.85 2.54
C SER A 100 10.51 -12.80 1.34
N ALA A 101 10.37 -12.28 0.11
CA ALA A 101 10.69 -13.04 -1.10
C ALA A 101 12.21 -13.24 -1.25
N ARG A 102 13.03 -12.25 -0.87
CA ARG A 102 14.50 -12.32 -0.89
C ARG A 102 15.09 -13.22 0.18
N ASP A 103 14.57 -13.17 1.41
CA ASP A 103 15.15 -13.90 2.56
C ASP A 103 14.82 -15.40 2.55
N ARG A 104 13.85 -15.85 1.75
CA ARG A 104 13.45 -17.28 1.73
C ARG A 104 14.26 -18.19 0.83
N LYS A 105 15.15 -17.70 -0.05
CA LYS A 105 15.88 -18.56 -0.99
C LYS A 105 17.27 -18.04 -1.37
N SER A 106 18.28 -18.45 -0.60
CA SER A 106 19.52 -19.08 -1.10
C SER A 106 20.71 -18.78 -0.18
N VAL A 107 21.24 -19.85 0.41
CA VAL A 107 22.58 -19.87 1.02
C VAL A 107 23.66 -19.95 -0.09
N ASP A 108 23.27 -20.28 -1.33
CA ASP A 108 24.16 -20.40 -2.49
C ASP A 108 24.26 -19.09 -3.28
N TYR A 109 25.50 -18.59 -3.41
CA TYR A 109 25.87 -17.38 -4.13
C TYR A 109 25.47 -17.41 -5.63
N ARG A 110 25.47 -18.60 -6.27
CA ARG A 110 25.10 -18.72 -7.70
C ARG A 110 23.61 -18.49 -7.94
N GLU A 111 22.76 -19.00 -7.06
CA GLU A 111 21.33 -18.77 -7.11
C GLU A 111 21.01 -17.29 -6.87
N ARG A 112 21.75 -16.62 -5.97
CA ARG A 112 21.62 -15.19 -5.70
C ARG A 112 21.90 -14.31 -6.92
N ILE A 113 22.98 -14.59 -7.66
CA ILE A 113 23.28 -13.85 -8.91
C ILE A 113 22.20 -14.09 -9.96
N ALA A 114 21.74 -15.33 -10.12
CA ALA A 114 20.71 -15.67 -11.11
C ALA A 114 19.37 -14.99 -10.77
N ASP A 115 18.97 -15.00 -9.50
CA ASP A 115 17.75 -14.34 -9.02
C ASP A 115 17.82 -12.82 -9.14
N GLN A 116 18.98 -12.23 -8.81
CA GLN A 116 19.22 -10.81 -9.01
C GLN A 116 19.20 -10.44 -10.50
N ASN A 117 19.76 -11.29 -11.37
CA ASN A 117 19.73 -11.12 -12.82
C ASN A 117 18.33 -11.18 -13.42
N LEU A 118 17.45 -12.02 -12.89
CA LEU A 118 16.05 -12.08 -13.29
C LEU A 118 15.28 -10.87 -12.74
N THR A 119 15.50 -10.54 -11.48
CA THR A 119 14.78 -9.48 -10.78
C THR A 119 15.02 -8.12 -11.41
N TRP A 120 16.27 -7.78 -11.75
CA TRP A 120 16.53 -6.48 -12.37
C TRP A 120 15.88 -6.37 -13.75
N LYS A 121 15.86 -7.46 -14.55
CA LYS A 121 15.18 -7.49 -15.85
C LYS A 121 13.68 -7.31 -15.70
N MET A 122 13.07 -7.99 -14.72
CA MET A 122 11.64 -7.85 -14.43
C MET A 122 11.29 -6.44 -13.93
N ARG A 123 12.14 -5.83 -13.09
CA ARG A 123 12.00 -4.44 -12.63
C ARG A 123 12.10 -3.45 -13.78
N MET A 124 13.09 -3.63 -14.66
CA MET A 124 13.25 -2.79 -15.86
C MET A 124 12.06 -2.91 -16.81
N LEU A 125 11.58 -4.13 -17.07
CA LEU A 125 10.42 -4.38 -17.91
C LEU A 125 9.14 -3.77 -17.30
N THR A 126 8.94 -3.95 -15.99
CA THR A 126 7.80 -3.40 -15.26
C THR A 126 7.84 -1.87 -15.28
N GLY A 127 9.01 -1.28 -15.01
CA GLY A 127 9.22 0.16 -15.06
C GLY A 127 8.96 0.74 -16.46
N ALA A 128 9.45 0.10 -17.52
CA ALA A 128 9.16 0.51 -18.90
C ALA A 128 7.66 0.39 -19.23
N GLY A 129 7.01 -0.68 -18.78
CA GLY A 129 5.56 -0.86 -18.94
C GLY A 129 4.75 0.21 -18.20
N LEU A 130 5.10 0.52 -16.94
CA LEU A 130 4.46 1.58 -16.17
C LEU A 130 4.70 2.96 -16.80
N LEU A 131 5.88 3.21 -17.37
CA LEU A 131 6.18 4.45 -18.07
C LEU A 131 5.27 4.63 -19.30
N LEU A 132 5.07 3.56 -20.08
CA LEU A 132 4.13 3.56 -21.20
C LEU A 132 2.70 3.85 -20.71
N VAL A 133 2.27 3.22 -19.63
CA VAL A 133 0.94 3.47 -19.02
C VAL A 133 0.82 4.91 -18.56
N ALA A 134 1.84 5.49 -17.91
CA ALA A 134 1.83 6.88 -17.47
C ALA A 134 1.68 7.85 -18.64
N VAL A 135 2.41 7.62 -19.74
CA VAL A 135 2.28 8.43 -20.97
C VAL A 135 0.87 8.33 -21.54
N LEU A 136 0.30 7.13 -21.63
CA LEU A 136 -1.08 6.95 -22.09
C LEU A 136 -2.07 7.69 -21.18
N LEU A 137 -1.91 7.62 -19.86
CA LEU A 137 -2.76 8.33 -18.91
C LEU A 137 -2.69 9.85 -19.11
N ILE A 138 -1.52 10.42 -19.40
CA ILE A 138 -1.39 11.85 -19.73
C ILE A 138 -2.21 12.19 -20.98
N LEU A 139 -2.11 11.38 -22.05
CA LEU A 139 -2.90 11.59 -23.26
C LEU A 139 -4.41 11.52 -22.98
N PHE A 140 -4.83 10.57 -22.13
CA PHE A 140 -6.22 10.45 -21.68
C PHE A 140 -6.70 11.65 -20.84
N ALA A 141 -5.83 12.24 -20.03
CA ALA A 141 -6.16 13.41 -19.22
C ALA A 141 -6.36 14.67 -20.07
N ILE A 142 -5.64 14.81 -21.20
CA ILE A 142 -5.68 16.02 -22.04
C ILE A 142 -6.87 15.95 -23.00
N ASP A 143 -6.90 14.94 -23.88
CA ASP A 143 -7.80 14.92 -25.05
C ASP A 143 -8.79 13.75 -25.07
N TYR A 144 -8.54 12.70 -24.30
CA TYR A 144 -9.29 11.43 -24.44
C TYR A 144 -10.05 11.01 -23.18
N THR A 145 -10.43 11.95 -22.31
CA THR A 145 -11.08 11.63 -21.02
C THR A 145 -12.37 10.82 -21.20
N VAL A 146 -13.18 11.07 -22.24
CA VAL A 146 -14.35 10.24 -22.55
C VAL A 146 -13.94 8.80 -22.86
N ALA A 147 -12.96 8.61 -23.74
CA ALA A 147 -12.49 7.29 -24.15
C ALA A 147 -11.87 6.49 -22.99
N PHE A 148 -11.28 7.17 -22.01
CA PHE A 148 -10.82 6.54 -20.78
C PHE A 148 -11.96 5.81 -20.07
N PHE A 149 -13.11 6.47 -19.87
CA PHE A 149 -14.25 5.90 -19.15
C PHE A 149 -15.15 5.00 -20.01
N SER A 150 -15.27 5.29 -21.30
CA SER A 150 -16.18 4.54 -22.20
C SER A 150 -15.54 3.32 -22.84
N ILE A 151 -14.20 3.26 -22.94
CA ILE A 151 -13.49 2.18 -23.62
C ILE A 151 -12.42 1.57 -22.73
N LEU A 152 -11.42 2.35 -22.28
CA LEU A 152 -10.26 1.80 -21.60
C LEU A 152 -10.64 1.13 -20.27
N LEU A 153 -11.34 1.86 -19.39
CA LEU A 153 -11.73 1.36 -18.08
C LEU A 153 -12.62 0.09 -18.17
N PRO A 154 -13.71 0.07 -18.97
CA PRO A 154 -14.49 -1.15 -19.19
C PRO A 154 -13.66 -2.32 -19.73
N SER A 155 -12.74 -2.05 -20.67
CA SER A 155 -11.84 -3.08 -21.24
C SER A 155 -10.88 -3.65 -20.19
N LEU A 156 -10.32 -2.80 -19.31
CA LEU A 156 -9.46 -3.23 -18.21
C LEU A 156 -10.23 -4.10 -17.21
N VAL A 157 -11.47 -3.71 -16.86
CA VAL A 157 -12.34 -4.50 -15.98
C VAL A 157 -12.62 -5.86 -16.60
N CYS A 158 -12.99 -5.92 -17.89
CA CYS A 158 -13.17 -7.19 -18.60
C CYS A 158 -11.89 -8.03 -18.61
N GLY A 159 -10.74 -7.40 -18.91
CA GLY A 159 -9.43 -8.06 -18.93
C GLY A 159 -9.08 -8.68 -17.58
N PHE A 160 -9.32 -7.97 -16.47
CA PHE A 160 -9.10 -8.50 -15.13
C PHE A 160 -10.02 -9.70 -14.83
N GLY A 161 -11.29 -9.62 -15.24
CA GLY A 161 -12.21 -10.75 -15.13
C GLY A 161 -11.76 -11.98 -15.94
N ILE A 162 -11.23 -11.78 -17.15
CA ILE A 162 -10.64 -12.86 -17.98
C ILE A 162 -9.43 -13.49 -17.29
N LEU A 163 -8.55 -12.67 -16.68
CA LEU A 163 -7.39 -13.18 -15.94
C LEU A 163 -7.81 -14.04 -14.74
N LEU A 164 -8.83 -13.62 -13.99
CA LEU A 164 -9.38 -14.41 -12.90
C LEU A 164 -10.01 -15.72 -13.37
N LEU A 165 -10.75 -15.71 -14.49
CA LEU A 165 -11.27 -16.93 -15.11
C LEU A 165 -10.15 -17.88 -15.52
N ALA A 166 -9.12 -17.36 -16.18
CA ALA A 166 -7.97 -18.15 -16.60
C ALA A 166 -7.21 -18.74 -15.40
N ALA A 167 -7.06 -17.97 -14.32
CA ALA A 167 -6.49 -18.45 -13.06
C ALA A 167 -7.34 -19.57 -12.45
N GLY A 168 -8.66 -19.37 -12.32
CA GLY A 168 -9.59 -20.37 -11.79
C GLY A 168 -9.60 -21.67 -12.61
N TYR A 169 -9.46 -21.58 -13.93
CA TYR A 169 -9.35 -22.75 -14.81
C TYR A 169 -8.00 -23.48 -14.64
N ARG A 170 -6.88 -22.75 -14.59
CA ARG A 170 -5.54 -23.35 -14.41
C ARG A 170 -5.34 -23.96 -13.02
N LEU A 171 -5.98 -23.40 -11.99
CA LEU A 171 -5.90 -23.86 -10.60
C LEU A 171 -6.98 -24.86 -10.21
N HIS A 172 -7.66 -25.50 -11.18
CA HIS A 172 -8.75 -26.46 -10.93
C HIS A 172 -8.36 -27.63 -9.99
N ALA A 173 -7.06 -27.92 -9.85
CA ALA A 173 -6.52 -28.89 -8.89
C ALA A 173 -6.68 -28.45 -7.41
N ARG A 174 -6.77 -27.15 -7.11
CA ARG A 174 -7.00 -26.58 -5.78
C ARG A 174 -8.49 -26.20 -5.64
N ARG A 175 -9.34 -27.22 -5.55
CA ARG A 175 -10.82 -27.18 -5.66
C ARG A 175 -11.54 -26.07 -4.87
N GLU A 176 -10.98 -25.60 -3.75
CA GLU A 176 -11.67 -24.65 -2.87
C GLU A 176 -11.65 -23.19 -3.36
N HIS A 177 -10.58 -22.77 -4.06
CA HIS A 177 -10.44 -21.39 -4.55
C HIS A 177 -10.86 -21.24 -6.02
N ALA A 178 -10.68 -22.30 -6.83
CA ALA A 178 -11.01 -22.28 -8.25
C ALA A 178 -12.46 -21.88 -8.55
N ARG A 179 -13.43 -22.35 -7.76
CA ARG A 179 -14.84 -21.98 -7.96
C ARG A 179 -15.11 -20.50 -7.67
N LYS A 180 -14.49 -19.94 -6.63
CA LYS A 180 -14.65 -18.52 -6.26
C LYS A 180 -14.08 -17.63 -7.36
N ASP A 181 -12.90 -17.96 -7.86
CA ASP A 181 -12.23 -17.19 -8.93
C ASP A 181 -13.02 -17.24 -10.24
N LEU A 182 -13.62 -18.39 -10.58
CA LEU A 182 -14.48 -18.52 -11.76
C LEU A 182 -15.76 -17.67 -11.65
N VAL A 183 -16.42 -17.69 -10.50
CA VAL A 183 -17.64 -16.88 -10.28
C VAL A 183 -17.30 -15.39 -10.28
N LEU A 184 -16.24 -15.00 -9.55
CA LEU A 184 -15.81 -13.62 -9.47
C LEU A 184 -15.36 -13.08 -10.83
N GLY A 185 -14.58 -13.86 -11.59
CA GLY A 185 -14.15 -13.51 -12.94
C GLY A 185 -15.33 -13.30 -13.89
N THR A 186 -16.32 -14.20 -13.84
CA THR A 186 -17.56 -14.06 -14.65
C THR A 186 -18.32 -12.78 -14.29
N LEU A 187 -18.51 -12.52 -12.99
CA LEU A 187 -19.21 -11.33 -12.53
C LEU A 187 -18.50 -10.04 -12.95
N ILE A 188 -17.17 -10.00 -12.83
CA ILE A 188 -16.37 -8.84 -13.22
C ILE A 188 -16.45 -8.59 -14.73
N ILE A 189 -16.42 -9.64 -15.57
CA ILE A 189 -16.63 -9.48 -17.02
C ILE A 189 -18.01 -8.90 -17.30
N LEU A 190 -19.07 -9.41 -16.66
CA LEU A 190 -20.42 -8.88 -16.85
C LEU A 190 -20.51 -7.41 -16.45
N ILE A 191 -19.89 -7.01 -15.34
CA ILE A 191 -19.81 -5.61 -14.92
C ILE A 191 -19.08 -4.79 -15.99
N GLY A 192 -17.91 -5.24 -16.45
CA GLY A 192 -17.16 -4.55 -17.51
C GLY A 192 -17.95 -4.41 -18.82
N LEU A 193 -18.69 -5.43 -19.22
CA LEU A 193 -19.58 -5.38 -20.38
C LEU A 193 -20.73 -4.38 -20.21
N LEU A 194 -21.33 -4.33 -19.01
CA LEU A 194 -22.36 -3.34 -18.67
C LEU A 194 -21.81 -1.91 -18.62
N MET A 195 -20.53 -1.74 -18.28
CA MET A 195 -19.89 -0.42 -18.25
C MET A 195 -19.78 0.23 -19.63
N PHE A 196 -19.67 -0.54 -20.73
CA PHE A 196 -19.59 0.05 -22.07
C PHE A 196 -20.81 0.93 -22.44
N PRO A 197 -22.07 0.43 -22.38
CA PRO A 197 -23.24 1.26 -22.68
C PRO A 197 -23.61 2.22 -21.53
N LEU A 198 -23.29 1.87 -20.28
CA LEU A 198 -23.69 2.64 -19.10
C LEU A 198 -22.57 3.51 -18.52
N TRP A 199 -21.50 3.77 -19.28
CA TRP A 199 -20.33 4.51 -18.79
C TRP A 199 -20.68 5.86 -18.14
N PRO A 200 -21.68 6.66 -18.60
CA PRO A 200 -21.99 7.93 -17.94
C PRO A 200 -22.53 7.72 -16.53
N LEU A 201 -23.35 6.67 -16.32
CA LEU A 201 -23.88 6.32 -15.00
C LEU A 201 -22.74 5.95 -14.04
N PHE A 202 -21.78 5.16 -14.49
CA PHE A 202 -20.60 4.81 -13.68
C PHE A 202 -19.76 6.03 -13.33
N VAL A 203 -19.59 6.97 -14.27
CA VAL A 203 -18.90 8.24 -13.99
C VAL A 203 -19.64 9.06 -12.93
N VAL A 204 -20.97 9.16 -13.02
CA VAL A 204 -21.78 9.85 -12.00
C VAL A 204 -21.63 9.20 -10.63
N LEU A 205 -21.76 7.86 -10.56
CA LEU A 205 -21.58 7.12 -9.30
C LEU A 205 -20.18 7.34 -8.71
N LEU A 206 -19.15 7.31 -9.56
CA LEU A 206 -17.78 7.57 -9.15
C LEU A 206 -17.61 8.99 -8.59
N LEU A 207 -18.17 10.00 -9.25
CA LEU A 207 -18.14 11.39 -8.79
C LEU A 207 -18.87 11.57 -7.46
N VAL A 208 -20.00 10.88 -7.24
CA VAL A 208 -20.70 10.88 -5.95
C VAL A 208 -19.81 10.32 -4.84
N VAL A 209 -19.18 9.16 -5.08
CA VAL A 209 -18.26 8.55 -4.12
C VAL A 209 -17.09 9.49 -3.81
N PHE A 210 -16.48 10.09 -4.84
CA PHE A 210 -15.39 11.04 -4.63
C PHE A 210 -15.83 12.29 -3.88
N THR A 211 -17.01 12.83 -4.18
CA THR A 211 -17.55 14.00 -3.47
C THR A 211 -17.74 13.71 -1.99
N LEU A 212 -18.33 12.57 -1.66
CA LEU A 212 -18.50 12.12 -0.27
C LEU A 212 -17.14 11.92 0.41
N TRP A 213 -16.21 11.26 -0.27
CA TRP A 213 -14.86 11.01 0.25
C TRP A 213 -14.09 12.30 0.54
N PHE A 214 -14.02 13.21 -0.44
CA PHE A 214 -13.33 14.49 -0.29
C PHE A 214 -13.97 15.37 0.78
N SER A 215 -15.30 15.36 0.88
CA SER A 215 -16.02 16.10 1.93
C SER A 215 -15.72 15.54 3.32
N ALA A 216 -15.72 14.20 3.48
CA ALA A 216 -15.39 13.55 4.74
C ALA A 216 -13.92 13.80 5.14
N SER A 217 -12.98 13.66 4.19
CA SER A 217 -11.55 13.93 4.38
C SER A 217 -11.31 15.39 4.80
N ALA A 218 -11.97 16.34 4.13
CA ALA A 218 -11.90 17.76 4.47
C ALA A 218 -12.42 18.02 5.89
N TRP A 219 -13.59 17.48 6.23
CA TRP A 219 -14.19 17.62 7.54
C TRP A 219 -13.28 17.09 8.66
N VAL A 220 -12.78 15.86 8.52
CA VAL A 220 -11.91 15.23 9.52
C VAL A 220 -10.62 16.04 9.70
N SER A 221 -9.93 16.36 8.60
CA SER A 221 -8.64 17.05 8.64
C SER A 221 -8.75 18.48 9.18
N LEU A 222 -9.73 19.26 8.72
CA LEU A 222 -9.92 20.64 9.20
C LEU A 222 -10.38 20.67 10.66
N ARG A 223 -11.33 19.80 11.04
CA ARG A 223 -11.77 19.70 12.44
C ARG A 223 -10.62 19.31 13.36
N ARG A 224 -9.73 18.41 12.91
CA ARG A 224 -8.54 18.00 13.64
C ARG A 224 -7.56 19.17 13.81
N ALA A 225 -7.25 19.88 12.73
CA ALA A 225 -6.39 21.06 12.81
C ALA A 225 -6.92 22.13 13.80
N ILE A 226 -8.24 22.34 13.84
CA ILE A 226 -8.89 23.29 14.75
C ILE A 226 -8.85 22.82 16.21
N ARG A 227 -9.12 21.53 16.46
CA ARG A 227 -9.25 20.98 17.82
C ARG A 227 -7.90 20.68 18.46
N GLU A 228 -6.98 20.10 17.72
CA GLU A 228 -5.73 19.55 18.26
C GLU A 228 -4.54 20.48 18.07
N LYS A 229 -4.65 21.46 17.16
CA LYS A 229 -3.64 22.51 16.92
C LYS A 229 -2.20 21.94 16.81
N SER A 230 -1.34 22.21 17.78
CA SER A 230 0.07 21.79 17.81
C SER A 230 0.27 20.31 18.20
N ALA A 231 -0.75 19.62 18.70
CA ALA A 231 -0.68 18.20 19.08
C ALA A 231 -0.89 17.23 17.88
N VAL A 232 -0.86 17.74 16.65
CA VAL A 232 -1.01 16.93 15.44
C VAL A 232 0.38 16.42 15.00
N PRO A 233 0.64 15.09 14.95
CA PRO A 233 1.95 14.49 14.70
C PRO A 233 2.57 14.90 13.37
N GLN A 234 1.73 15.01 12.34
CA GLN A 234 2.14 15.39 10.99
C GLN A 234 2.29 16.92 10.82
N GLY A 235 2.02 17.69 11.88
CA GLY A 235 2.05 19.14 11.89
C GLY A 235 0.70 19.77 11.47
N ILE A 236 0.39 20.92 12.10
CA ILE A 236 -0.85 21.67 11.85
C ILE A 236 -0.97 22.10 10.38
N TRP A 237 0.13 22.54 9.77
CA TRP A 237 0.15 23.04 8.39
C TRP A 237 -0.16 21.98 7.36
N LEU A 238 0.44 20.79 7.50
CA LEU A 238 0.16 19.66 6.62
C LEU A 238 -1.31 19.24 6.72
N THR A 239 -1.82 19.17 7.95
CA THR A 239 -3.21 18.76 8.24
C THR A 239 -4.22 19.77 7.71
N MET A 240 -3.95 21.07 7.86
CA MET A 240 -4.75 22.13 7.24
C MET A 240 -4.68 22.06 5.72
N GLY A 241 -3.49 21.82 5.14
CA GLY A 241 -3.29 21.68 3.71
C GLY A 241 -4.10 20.51 3.11
N MET A 242 -4.06 19.34 3.76
CA MET A 242 -4.87 18.18 3.36
C MET A 242 -6.37 18.47 3.44
N GLY A 243 -6.81 19.13 4.51
CA GLY A 243 -8.20 19.51 4.69
C GLY A 243 -8.69 20.51 3.64
N ALA A 244 -7.93 21.57 3.39
CA ALA A 244 -8.23 22.58 2.38
C ALA A 244 -8.18 21.99 0.95
N GLY A 245 -7.18 21.16 0.65
CA GLY A 245 -7.06 20.48 -0.63
C GLY A 245 -8.23 19.52 -0.89
N SER A 246 -8.62 18.74 0.12
CA SER A 246 -9.80 17.87 0.04
C SER A 246 -11.08 18.69 -0.18
N LEU A 247 -11.24 19.84 0.49
CA LEU A 247 -12.39 20.71 0.28
C LEU A 247 -12.43 21.29 -1.14
N ALA A 248 -11.28 21.72 -1.67
CA ALA A 248 -11.17 22.20 -3.05
C ALA A 248 -11.56 21.12 -4.06
N LEU A 249 -11.13 19.87 -3.86
CA LEU A 249 -11.52 18.74 -4.70
C LEU A 249 -13.02 18.43 -4.60
N ALA A 250 -13.63 18.54 -3.42
CA ALA A 250 -15.08 18.37 -3.25
C ALA A 250 -15.88 19.46 -4.01
N ILE A 251 -15.43 20.72 -3.94
CA ILE A 251 -16.02 21.84 -4.69
C ILE A 251 -15.87 21.61 -6.20
N LEU A 252 -14.69 21.17 -6.64
CA LEU A 252 -14.43 20.85 -8.04
C LEU A 252 -15.32 19.72 -8.54
N ALA A 253 -15.58 18.70 -7.71
CA ALA A 253 -16.48 17.59 -8.04
C ALA A 253 -17.90 18.06 -8.36
N PHE A 254 -18.38 19.08 -7.63
CA PHE A 254 -19.72 19.61 -7.81
C PHE A 254 -19.83 20.62 -8.95
N LEU A 255 -18.87 21.55 -9.05
CA LEU A 255 -18.94 22.67 -10.00
C LEU A 255 -18.34 22.33 -11.38
N TYR A 256 -17.27 21.54 -11.42
CA TYR A 256 -16.51 21.24 -12.63
C TYR A 256 -16.13 19.74 -12.67
N PRO A 257 -17.13 18.83 -12.70
CA PRO A 257 -16.89 17.39 -12.60
C PRO A 257 -15.94 16.88 -13.69
N TRP A 258 -16.02 17.44 -14.90
CA TRP A 258 -15.14 17.04 -16.00
C TRP A 258 -13.68 17.41 -15.74
N GLU A 259 -13.42 18.61 -15.22
CA GLU A 259 -12.07 19.04 -14.88
C GLU A 259 -11.52 18.24 -13.69
N LEU A 260 -12.37 17.86 -12.73
CA LEU A 260 -11.97 16.93 -11.67
C LEU A 260 -11.50 15.60 -12.26
N LEU A 261 -12.22 15.00 -13.21
CA LEU A 261 -11.80 13.74 -13.82
C LEU A 261 -10.43 13.85 -14.50
N LYS A 262 -10.17 14.95 -15.22
CA LYS A 262 -8.84 15.21 -15.81
C LYS A 262 -7.76 15.33 -14.74
N VAL A 263 -8.03 16.03 -13.64
CA VAL A 263 -7.11 16.14 -12.50
C VAL A 263 -6.83 14.77 -11.91
N LEU A 264 -7.85 13.94 -11.70
CA LEU A 264 -7.69 12.59 -11.14
C LEU A 264 -6.88 11.66 -12.06
N ILE A 265 -7.15 11.69 -13.36
CA ILE A 265 -6.37 10.93 -14.35
C ILE A 265 -4.92 11.44 -14.39
N SER A 266 -4.71 12.75 -14.31
CA SER A 266 -3.36 13.36 -14.27
C SER A 266 -2.60 12.96 -13.00
N LEU A 267 -3.25 12.95 -11.84
CA LEU A 267 -2.67 12.49 -10.59
C LEU A 267 -2.29 11.00 -10.68
N LEU A 268 -3.16 10.17 -11.23
CA LEU A 268 -2.86 8.76 -11.49
C LEU A 268 -1.65 8.62 -12.43
N ALA A 269 -1.56 9.46 -13.47
CA ALA A 269 -0.43 9.48 -14.38
C ALA A 269 0.88 9.84 -13.66
N ILE A 270 0.87 10.85 -12.79
CA ILE A 270 2.04 11.27 -12.00
C ILE A 270 2.48 10.15 -11.06
N VAL A 271 1.56 9.54 -10.31
CA VAL A 271 1.89 8.44 -9.39
C VAL A 271 2.45 7.24 -10.16
N THR A 272 1.84 6.90 -11.31
CA THR A 272 2.31 5.81 -12.17
C THR A 272 3.71 6.11 -12.74
N PHE A 273 3.95 7.36 -13.16
CA PHE A 273 5.26 7.81 -13.65
C PHE A 273 6.33 7.71 -12.56
N LEU A 274 6.04 8.18 -11.34
CA LEU A 274 6.95 8.06 -10.20
C LEU A 274 7.27 6.59 -9.90
N GLY A 275 6.25 5.72 -9.87
CA GLY A 275 6.43 4.28 -9.71
C GLY A 275 7.29 3.66 -10.83
N ALA A 276 7.10 4.11 -12.07
CA ALA A 276 7.91 3.68 -13.21
C ALA A 276 9.39 4.07 -13.02
N VAL A 277 9.67 5.33 -12.66
CA VAL A 277 11.02 5.83 -12.43
C VAL A 277 11.69 5.07 -11.29
N LEU A 278 11.00 4.85 -10.16
CA LEU A 278 11.54 4.07 -9.05
C LEU A 278 11.88 2.64 -9.46
N ALA A 279 10.97 1.95 -10.17
CA ALA A 279 11.23 0.60 -10.65
C ALA A 279 12.41 0.52 -11.64
N LEU A 280 12.59 1.52 -12.50
CA LEU A 280 13.73 1.62 -13.41
C LEU A 280 15.04 1.90 -12.67
N LEU A 281 15.04 2.81 -11.69
CA LEU A 281 16.22 3.12 -10.89
C LEU A 281 16.65 1.91 -10.05
N ASP A 282 15.69 1.23 -9.41
CA ASP A 282 15.93 0.00 -8.67
C ASP A 282 16.48 -1.10 -9.58
N GLY A 283 15.88 -1.30 -10.76
CA GLY A 283 16.35 -2.26 -11.75
C GLY A 283 17.77 -1.95 -12.22
N TYR A 284 18.07 -0.68 -12.50
CA TYR A 284 19.40 -0.24 -12.89
C TYR A 284 20.43 -0.45 -11.76
N GLY A 285 20.08 -0.09 -10.52
CA GLY A 285 20.93 -0.32 -9.35
C GLY A 285 21.24 -1.80 -9.12
N MET A 286 20.24 -2.67 -9.27
CA MET A 286 20.43 -4.13 -9.15
C MET A 286 21.30 -4.70 -10.28
N ARG A 287 21.21 -4.17 -11.50
CA ARG A 287 22.08 -4.56 -12.62
C ARG A 287 23.54 -4.20 -12.32
N ASN A 288 23.80 -2.99 -11.85
CA ASN A 288 25.16 -2.57 -11.50
C ASN A 288 25.72 -3.37 -10.31
N ALA A 289 24.89 -3.66 -9.31
CA ALA A 289 25.31 -4.54 -8.22
C ALA A 289 25.63 -5.96 -8.72
N ALA A 290 24.86 -6.50 -9.67
CA ALA A 290 25.11 -7.82 -10.25
C ALA A 290 26.44 -7.85 -11.03
N SER A 291 26.75 -6.82 -11.84
CA SER A 291 28.02 -6.75 -12.56
C SER A 291 29.23 -6.65 -11.62
N LEU A 292 29.12 -5.85 -10.55
CA LEU A 292 30.19 -5.76 -9.55
C LEU A 292 30.41 -7.09 -8.81
N MET A 293 29.37 -7.86 -8.55
CA MET A 293 29.48 -9.20 -7.95
C MET A 293 30.14 -10.20 -8.91
N GLU A 294 29.79 -10.15 -10.20
CA GLU A 294 30.41 -10.99 -11.23
C GLU A 294 31.91 -10.65 -11.41
N GLU A 295 32.27 -9.36 -11.41
CA GLU A 295 33.66 -8.89 -11.47
C GLU A 295 34.48 -9.29 -10.25
N ALA A 296 33.92 -9.15 -9.03
CA ALA A 296 34.58 -9.56 -7.80
C ALA A 296 34.85 -11.07 -7.78
N ARG A 297 33.98 -11.88 -8.38
CA ARG A 297 34.20 -13.33 -8.54
C ARG A 297 35.31 -13.63 -9.55
N ALA A 298 35.36 -12.91 -10.67
CA ALA A 298 36.41 -13.12 -11.68
C ALA A 298 37.82 -12.83 -11.13
N GLN A 299 37.91 -12.09 -10.03
CA GLN A 299 39.16 -11.74 -9.34
C GLN A 299 39.43 -12.59 -8.08
N ALA A 300 38.52 -13.48 -7.69
CA ALA A 300 38.71 -14.40 -6.57
C ALA A 300 39.55 -15.62 -7.01
N PRO A 301 40.53 -16.07 -6.19
CA PRO A 301 41.46 -17.16 -6.53
C PRO A 301 40.80 -18.54 -6.66
#